data_AF-A0A543EBV1-F1
#
_entry.id   AF-A0A543EBV1-F1
#
_cell.length_a   1.000
_cell.length_b   1.000
_cell.length_c   1.000
_cell.angle_alpha   90.00
_cell.angle_beta   90.00
_cell.angle_gamma   90.00
#
_symmetry.space_group_name_H-M   'P 1'
#
loop_
_entity.id
_entity.type
_entity.pdbx_description
1 polymer ?
#
loop_
_entity_poly.entity_id
_entity_poly.type
_entity_poly.pdbx_seq_one_letter_code
_entity_poly.pdbx_strand_id
1 'polypeptide(L)'
;MNNLKLIIPIVSFLLICSCSINERPQFSYRSDRKHKGNEKDFYTKRFKDAVFYKCLQHGYGKDINFKIGKLMAEKDLFTPSDEPFITEDTIQNSLAKQIISNLPPVYMLHENENEIKGKNFIISTCLSFYESKELNKIVQKYYKRKVKENKKLEY
;
A
#
# COMPACT_ATOMS: atom_id res chain seq x y z
N MET A 1 10.95 47.34 24.95
CA MET A 1 9.75 46.48 24.91
C MET A 1 9.01 46.51 23.55
N ASN A 2 9.70 46.72 22.42
CA ASN A 2 9.04 46.84 21.10
C ASN A 2 9.18 45.59 20.21
N ASN A 3 10.13 44.69 20.51
CA ASN A 3 10.40 43.51 19.68
C ASN A 3 9.35 42.39 19.86
N LEU A 4 8.62 42.37 20.99
CA LEU A 4 7.61 41.35 21.27
C LEU A 4 6.36 41.51 20.38
N LYS A 5 6.03 42.75 19.96
CA LYS A 5 4.88 43.05 19.11
C LYS A 5 5.04 42.55 17.66
N LEU A 6 6.28 42.35 17.22
CA LEU A 6 6.59 41.86 15.87
C LEU A 6 6.60 40.32 15.79
N ILE A 7 6.82 39.63 16.92
CA ILE A 7 6.88 38.16 16.98
C ILE A 7 5.48 37.54 16.88
N ILE A 8 4.48 38.15 17.52
CA ILE A 8 3.09 37.66 17.54
C ILE A 8 2.48 37.48 16.13
N PRO A 9 2.58 38.44 15.20
CA PRO A 9 2.03 38.26 13.85
C PRO A 9 2.81 37.21 13.04
N ILE A 10 4.13 37.09 13.24
CA ILE A 10 4.97 36.08 12.55
C ILE A 10 4.60 34.67 13.02
N VAL A 11 4.43 34.47 14.33
CA VAL A 11 4.01 33.18 14.88
C VAL A 11 2.58 32.82 14.45
N SER A 12 1.66 33.79 14.40
CA SER A 12 0.31 33.56 13.85
C SER A 12 0.35 33.17 12.36
N PHE A 13 1.19 33.82 11.55
CA PHE A 13 1.32 33.50 10.13
C PHE A 13 1.91 32.09 9.90
N LEU A 14 2.91 31.69 10.70
CA LEU A 14 3.51 30.35 10.65
C LEU A 14 2.54 29.24 11.09
N LEU A 15 1.63 29.53 12.02
CA LEU A 15 0.60 28.58 12.45
C LEU A 15 -0.46 28.35 11.37
N ILE A 16 -0.84 29.37 10.61
CA ILE A 16 -1.82 29.25 9.50
C ILE A 16 -1.21 28.45 8.33
N CYS A 17 0.09 28.59 8.07
CA CYS A 17 0.79 27.82 7.03
C CYS A 17 1.06 26.35 7.40
N SER A 18 0.93 25.96 8.68
CA SER A 18 1.11 24.55 9.10
C SER A 18 -0.14 23.69 8.94
N CYS A 19 -1.28 24.27 8.56
CA CYS A 19 -2.47 23.52 8.18
C CYS A 19 -2.39 23.04 6.72
N SER A 20 -1.31 22.34 6.36
CA SER A 20 -1.42 21.38 5.25
C SER A 20 -2.23 20.20 5.79
N ILE A 21 -3.55 20.30 5.65
CA ILE A 21 -4.44 19.17 5.83
C ILE A 21 -3.90 18.08 4.91
N ASN A 22 -3.30 17.05 5.50
CA ASN A 22 -3.08 15.77 4.85
C ASN A 22 -4.46 15.17 4.63
N GLU A 23 -5.18 15.71 3.65
CA GLU A 23 -6.47 15.20 3.24
C GLU A 23 -6.24 13.76 2.82
N ARG A 24 -6.83 12.84 3.59
CA ARG A 24 -6.76 11.42 3.24
C ARG A 24 -7.39 11.31 1.85
N PRO A 25 -6.68 10.75 0.86
CA PRO A 25 -7.23 10.64 -0.48
C PRO A 25 -8.56 9.89 -0.39
N GLN A 26 -9.64 10.53 -0.85
CA GLN A 26 -10.93 9.88 -0.93
C GLN A 26 -10.88 8.75 -1.96
N PHE A 27 -11.66 7.71 -1.71
CA PHE A 27 -11.83 6.65 -2.68
C PHE A 27 -12.42 7.23 -3.97
N SER A 28 -11.76 7.01 -5.10
CA SER A 28 -12.24 7.40 -6.42
C SER A 28 -12.53 6.14 -7.22
N TYR A 29 -13.69 6.12 -7.89
CA TYR A 29 -14.02 5.00 -8.75
C TYR A 29 -13.18 5.06 -10.00
N ARG A 30 -12.96 3.88 -10.59
CA ARG A 30 -12.33 3.75 -11.90
C ARG A 30 -13.04 4.71 -12.88
N SER A 31 -14.36 4.74 -13.00
CA SER A 31 -15.08 5.63 -13.95
C SER A 31 -14.71 7.12 -13.90
N ASP A 32 -14.20 7.61 -12.77
CA ASP A 32 -13.83 9.03 -12.56
C ASP A 32 -12.50 9.39 -13.29
N ARG A 33 -11.89 8.40 -13.95
CA ARG A 33 -10.64 8.36 -14.77
C ARG A 33 -10.49 9.36 -15.92
N LYS A 34 -11.45 10.24 -16.21
CA LYS A 34 -11.38 11.12 -17.42
C LYS A 34 -10.27 12.17 -17.36
N HIS A 35 -9.57 12.34 -16.22
CA HIS A 35 -8.41 13.22 -16.15
C HIS A 35 -7.13 12.53 -16.63
N LYS A 36 -6.67 12.88 -17.84
CA LYS A 36 -5.28 12.69 -18.29
C LYS A 36 -4.33 13.17 -17.18
N GLY A 37 -3.60 12.27 -16.54
CA GLY A 37 -2.65 12.59 -15.47
C GLY A 37 -2.52 11.52 -14.39
N ASN A 38 -3.58 10.74 -14.11
CA ASN A 38 -3.62 9.84 -12.95
C ASN A 38 -3.21 8.38 -13.23
N GLU A 39 -2.70 8.04 -14.43
CA GLU A 39 -2.36 6.65 -14.77
C GLU A 39 -1.25 6.08 -13.88
N LYS A 40 -0.23 6.90 -13.59
CA LYS A 40 0.90 6.51 -12.75
C LYS A 40 0.45 6.17 -11.34
N ASP A 41 -0.35 7.05 -10.73
CA ASP A 41 -0.79 6.89 -9.35
C ASP A 41 -1.75 5.71 -9.23
N PHE A 42 -2.61 5.52 -10.23
CA PHE A 42 -3.48 4.36 -10.32
C PHE A 42 -2.70 3.05 -10.43
N TYR A 43 -1.76 2.97 -11.38
CA TYR A 43 -0.89 1.80 -11.53
C TYR A 43 -0.14 1.53 -10.23
N THR A 44 0.39 2.60 -9.61
CA THR A 44 1.14 2.49 -8.37
C THR A 44 0.28 1.91 -7.26
N LYS A 45 -0.92 2.46 -7.05
CA LYS A 45 -1.86 1.97 -6.06
C LYS A 45 -2.24 0.52 -6.33
N ARG A 46 -2.60 0.16 -7.56
CA ARG A 46 -2.98 -1.22 -7.92
C ARG A 46 -1.87 -2.24 -7.67
N PHE A 47 -0.64 -1.92 -8.07
CA PHE A 47 0.49 -2.82 -7.85
C PHE A 47 0.68 -3.07 -6.35
N LYS A 48 0.60 -2.01 -5.54
CA LYS A 48 0.73 -2.09 -4.08
C LYS A 48 -0.41 -2.87 -3.43
N ASP A 49 -1.65 -2.61 -3.86
CA ASP A 49 -2.85 -3.33 -3.41
C ASP A 49 -2.71 -4.84 -3.69
N ALA A 50 -2.20 -5.21 -4.88
CA ALA A 50 -1.98 -6.60 -5.26
C ALA A 50 -0.90 -7.29 -4.40
N VAL A 51 0.23 -6.61 -4.14
CA VAL A 51 1.26 -7.13 -3.22
C VAL A 51 0.69 -7.31 -1.81
N PHE A 52 -0.06 -6.32 -1.32
CA PHE A 52 -0.69 -6.39 0.00
C PHE A 52 -1.64 -7.58 0.12
N TYR A 53 -2.53 -7.75 -0.85
CA TYR A 53 -3.48 -8.87 -0.85
C TYR A 53 -2.76 -10.22 -0.90
N LYS A 54 -1.78 -10.38 -1.79
CA LYS A 54 -0.97 -11.61 -1.86
C LYS A 54 -0.19 -11.85 -0.55
N CYS A 55 0.29 -10.79 0.11
CA CYS A 55 0.95 -10.89 1.42
C CYS A 55 0.01 -11.48 2.46
N LEU A 56 -1.25 -11.02 2.51
CA LEU A 56 -2.26 -11.63 3.38
C LEU A 56 -2.51 -13.10 3.02
N GLN A 57 -2.65 -13.43 1.73
CA GLN A 57 -2.85 -14.82 1.29
C GLN A 57 -1.72 -15.75 1.75
N HIS A 58 -0.46 -15.32 1.63
CA HIS A 58 0.68 -16.14 2.10
C HIS A 58 0.79 -16.18 3.61
N GLY A 59 0.54 -15.06 4.30
CA GLY A 59 0.66 -14.97 5.75
C GLY A 59 -0.36 -15.82 6.50
N TYR A 60 -1.57 -15.92 5.97
CA TYR A 60 -2.65 -16.70 6.57
C TYR A 60 -2.80 -18.12 6.01
N GLY A 61 -2.05 -18.47 4.97
CA GLY A 61 -2.05 -19.79 4.37
C GLY A 61 -3.16 -20.02 3.34
N LYS A 62 -3.06 -21.16 2.65
CA LYS A 62 -3.97 -21.56 1.57
C LYS A 62 -5.24 -22.26 2.07
N ASP A 63 -5.33 -22.55 3.37
CA ASP A 63 -6.48 -23.27 3.90
C ASP A 63 -7.74 -22.40 3.79
N ILE A 64 -8.69 -22.94 3.03
CA ILE A 64 -9.99 -22.43 2.59
C ILE A 64 -10.91 -21.92 3.73
N ASN A 65 -10.46 -22.00 4.99
CA ASN A 65 -11.13 -21.42 6.15
C ASN A 65 -10.62 -20.03 6.54
N PHE A 66 -9.96 -19.30 5.62
CA PHE A 66 -9.79 -17.87 5.78
C PHE A 66 -11.17 -17.20 5.64
N LYS A 67 -11.96 -17.21 6.72
CA LYS A 67 -13.30 -16.60 6.78
C LYS A 67 -13.25 -15.18 6.23
N ILE A 68 -12.17 -14.45 6.50
CA ILE A 68 -11.99 -13.10 5.96
C ILE A 68 -11.60 -13.08 4.47
N GLY A 69 -10.76 -14.00 3.97
CA GLY A 69 -10.49 -14.10 2.53
C GLY A 69 -11.71 -14.51 1.73
N LYS A 70 -12.52 -15.43 2.26
CA LYS A 70 -13.82 -15.83 1.72
C LYS A 70 -14.82 -14.67 1.77
N LEU A 71 -14.94 -13.98 2.91
CA LEU A 71 -15.81 -12.80 3.04
C LEU A 71 -15.39 -11.67 2.09
N MET A 72 -14.09 -11.39 1.96
CA MET A 72 -13.60 -10.43 0.98
C MET A 72 -13.93 -10.92 -0.44
N ALA A 73 -13.79 -12.21 -0.76
CA ALA A 73 -14.12 -12.71 -2.09
C ALA A 73 -15.63 -12.63 -2.42
N GLU A 74 -16.47 -12.75 -1.39
CA GLU A 74 -17.94 -12.66 -1.51
C GLU A 74 -18.46 -11.22 -1.50
N LYS A 75 -17.76 -10.29 -0.83
CA LYS A 75 -18.24 -8.92 -0.57
C LYS A 75 -17.46 -7.85 -1.32
N ASP A 76 -16.18 -8.08 -1.56
CA ASP A 76 -15.32 -7.12 -2.25
C ASP A 76 -15.31 -7.41 -3.75
N LEU A 77 -15.36 -6.34 -4.52
CA LEU A 77 -15.11 -6.40 -5.95
C LEU A 77 -13.60 -6.53 -6.20
N PHE A 78 -13.07 -7.74 -6.02
CA PHE A 78 -11.76 -8.08 -6.55
C PHE A 78 -11.85 -8.05 -8.07
N THR A 79 -11.41 -6.97 -8.70
CA THR A 79 -11.41 -6.91 -10.17
C THR A 79 -10.35 -7.90 -10.68
N PRO A 80 -10.73 -8.98 -11.39
CA PRO A 80 -9.78 -9.86 -12.07
C PRO A 80 -9.26 -9.22 -13.38
N SER A 81 -9.75 -8.02 -13.73
CA SER A 81 -9.83 -7.53 -15.10
C SER A 81 -9.34 -6.08 -15.30
N ASP A 82 -8.18 -5.78 -14.73
CA ASP A 82 -7.25 -4.79 -15.30
C ASP A 82 -6.01 -5.57 -15.68
N GLU A 83 -5.89 -5.88 -16.98
CA GLU A 83 -4.92 -6.80 -17.61
C GLU A 83 -3.88 -7.42 -16.67
N PRO A 84 -3.89 -8.75 -16.47
CA PRO A 84 -2.78 -9.41 -15.84
C PRO A 84 -1.57 -9.21 -16.76
N PHE A 85 -0.73 -8.22 -16.47
CA PHE A 85 0.66 -8.31 -16.87
C PHE A 85 1.18 -9.55 -16.15
N ILE A 86 1.18 -10.69 -16.85
CA ILE A 86 1.53 -12.02 -16.32
C ILE A 86 2.89 -11.98 -15.59
N THR A 87 3.77 -11.12 -16.07
CA THR A 87 5.05 -10.80 -15.46
C THR A 87 4.91 -10.20 -14.06
N GLU A 88 4.02 -9.24 -13.86
CA GLU A 88 3.83 -8.55 -12.60
C GLU A 88 3.21 -9.46 -11.53
N ASP A 89 2.28 -10.34 -11.89
CA ASP A 89 1.67 -11.28 -10.94
C ASP A 89 2.75 -12.13 -10.24
N THR A 90 3.70 -12.64 -11.03
CA THR A 90 4.82 -13.46 -10.53
C THR A 90 5.69 -12.68 -9.56
N ILE A 91 5.99 -11.42 -9.89
CA ILE A 91 6.82 -10.53 -9.07
C ILE A 91 6.08 -10.14 -7.78
N GLN A 92 4.81 -9.75 -7.88
CA GLN A 92 3.99 -9.40 -6.73
C GLN A 92 3.85 -10.60 -5.78
N ASN A 93 3.70 -11.81 -6.33
CA ASN A 93 3.65 -13.05 -5.58
C ASN A 93 5.00 -13.37 -4.90
N SER A 94 6.11 -13.15 -5.59
CA SER A 94 7.46 -13.33 -5.04
C SER A 94 7.73 -12.37 -3.87
N LEU A 95 7.40 -11.08 -4.05
CA LEU A 95 7.51 -10.06 -3.00
C LEU A 95 6.66 -10.43 -1.78
N ALA A 96 5.41 -10.82 -2.00
CA ALA A 96 4.52 -11.25 -0.93
C ALA A 96 5.08 -12.42 -0.12
N LYS A 97 5.63 -13.45 -0.78
CA LYS A 97 6.30 -14.57 -0.11
C LYS A 97 7.50 -14.11 0.71
N GLN A 98 8.34 -13.24 0.14
CA GLN A 98 9.53 -12.72 0.80
C GLN A 98 9.18 -11.91 2.06
N ILE A 99 8.10 -11.12 2.03
CA ILE A 99 7.64 -10.36 3.20
C ILE A 99 7.24 -11.32 4.32
N ILE A 100 6.44 -12.34 3.99
CA ILE A 100 5.92 -13.30 4.97
C ILE A 100 7.04 -14.21 5.51
N SER A 101 8.00 -14.61 4.68
CA SER A 101 9.13 -15.42 5.13
C SER A 101 10.07 -14.68 6.07
N ASN A 102 10.04 -13.33 6.05
CA ASN A 102 10.90 -12.47 6.85
C ASN A 102 10.08 -11.68 7.91
N LEU A 103 8.98 -12.26 8.40
CA LEU A 103 8.22 -11.66 9.50
C LEU A 103 9.12 -11.51 10.74
N PRO A 104 9.15 -10.33 11.38
CA PRO A 104 9.92 -10.17 12.60
C PRO A 104 9.33 -11.07 13.70
N PRO A 105 10.17 -11.60 14.61
CA PRO A 105 9.66 -12.32 15.77
C PRO A 105 8.77 -11.37 16.59
N VAL A 106 7.67 -11.91 17.12
CA VAL A 106 6.80 -11.15 18.02
C VAL A 106 7.56 -10.88 19.31
N TYR A 107 7.91 -9.61 19.53
CA TYR A 107 8.42 -9.13 20.80
C TYR A 107 7.38 -8.20 21.43
N MET A 108 6.67 -8.71 22.43
CA MET A 108 5.81 -7.91 23.30
C MET A 108 6.26 -8.16 24.73
N LEU A 109 6.52 -7.08 25.48
CA LEU A 109 6.62 -7.13 26.93
C LEU A 109 5.20 -7.39 27.46
N HIS A 110 4.79 -8.65 27.50
CA HIS A 110 3.47 -9.04 27.96
C HIS A 110 3.56 -10.09 29.04
N GLU A 111 2.75 -9.94 30.09
CA GLU A 111 2.78 -10.80 31.28
C GLU A 111 2.28 -12.23 30.98
N ASN A 112 1.71 -12.48 29.79
CA ASN A 112 1.12 -13.77 29.42
C ASN A 112 1.66 -14.31 28.08
N GLU A 113 2.87 -14.88 28.10
CA GLU A 113 3.56 -15.47 26.93
C GLU A 113 2.73 -16.54 26.20
N ASN A 114 1.82 -17.22 26.91
CA ASN A 114 0.96 -18.25 26.34
C ASN A 114 -0.07 -17.71 25.33
N GLU A 115 -0.50 -16.45 25.47
CA GLU A 115 -1.48 -15.85 24.55
C GLU A 115 -0.86 -15.40 23.22
N ILE A 116 0.45 -15.19 23.19
CA ILE A 116 1.18 -14.69 22.02
C ILE A 116 1.94 -15.79 21.28
N LYS A 117 2.07 -16.98 21.88
CA LYS A 117 2.77 -18.12 21.29
C LYS A 117 2.15 -18.51 19.95
N GLY A 118 2.97 -18.52 18.90
CA GLY A 118 2.57 -18.89 17.54
C GLY A 118 1.77 -17.81 16.78
N LYS A 119 1.54 -16.63 17.37
CA LYS A 119 0.96 -15.48 16.67
C LYS A 119 2.05 -14.69 15.95
N ASN A 120 1.66 -14.02 14.86
CA ASN A 120 2.53 -13.17 14.04
C ASN A 120 1.82 -11.86 13.71
N PHE A 121 2.59 -10.79 13.49
CA PHE A 121 2.07 -9.47 13.08
C PHE A 121 1.83 -9.37 11.57
N ILE A 122 1.15 -10.34 10.96
CA ILE A 122 0.98 -10.46 9.50
C ILE A 122 0.45 -9.17 8.86
N ILE A 123 -0.73 -8.69 9.30
CA ILE A 123 -1.35 -7.48 8.72
C ILE A 123 -0.44 -6.26 8.90
N SER A 124 0.12 -6.05 10.09
CA SER A 124 0.98 -4.90 10.38
C SER A 124 2.25 -4.92 9.55
N THR A 125 2.85 -6.08 9.31
CA THR A 125 4.01 -6.22 8.42
C THR A 125 3.62 -5.97 6.96
N CYS A 126 2.52 -6.54 6.48
CA CYS A 126 2.04 -6.29 5.11
C CYS A 126 1.71 -4.80 4.88
N LEU A 127 1.11 -4.12 5.86
CA LEU A 127 0.83 -2.67 5.82
C LEU A 127 2.11 -1.84 5.83
N SER A 128 3.05 -2.15 6.73
CA SER A 128 4.36 -1.50 6.76
C SER A 128 5.08 -1.61 5.42
N PHE A 129 5.02 -2.78 4.78
CA PHE A 129 5.61 -2.97 3.46
C PHE A 129 4.83 -2.23 2.35
N TYR A 130 3.50 -2.22 2.42
CA TYR A 130 2.66 -1.40 1.54
C TYR A 130 3.08 0.07 1.59
N GLU A 131 3.41 0.61 2.76
CA GLU A 131 3.84 2.02 2.90
C GLU A 131 5.33 2.24 2.61
N SER A 132 6.11 1.17 2.44
CA SER A 132 7.57 1.24 2.36
C SER A 132 8.09 2.00 1.13
N LYS A 133 9.21 2.69 1.33
CA LYS A 133 9.99 3.28 0.23
C LYS A 133 10.51 2.22 -0.75
N GLU A 134 10.74 1.01 -0.27
CA GLU A 134 11.20 -0.12 -1.08
C GLU A 134 10.16 -0.51 -2.13
N LEU A 135 8.92 -0.78 -1.70
CA LEU A 135 7.84 -1.12 -2.63
C LEU A 135 7.58 0.04 -3.60
N ASN A 136 7.63 1.29 -3.14
CA ASN A 136 7.50 2.45 -4.02
C ASN A 136 8.58 2.48 -5.12
N LYS A 137 9.84 2.15 -4.81
CA LYS A 137 10.92 2.05 -5.82
C LYS A 137 10.67 0.94 -6.83
N ILE A 138 10.23 -0.22 -6.36
CA ILE A 138 9.90 -1.38 -7.21
C ILE A 138 8.79 -1.00 -8.19
N VAL A 139 7.68 -0.46 -7.68
CA VAL A 139 6.53 -0.04 -8.48
C VAL A 139 6.91 0.99 -9.54
N GLN A 140 7.74 1.98 -9.18
CA GLN A 140 8.23 2.98 -10.14
C GLN A 140 9.06 2.35 -11.27
N LYS A 141 9.85 1.31 -10.97
CA LYS A 141 10.63 0.58 -11.98
C LYS A 141 9.71 -0.13 -12.97
N TYR A 142 8.68 -0.81 -12.49
CA TYR A 142 7.73 -1.52 -13.36
C TYR A 142 6.83 -0.57 -14.15
N TYR A 143 6.39 0.54 -13.55
CA TYR A 143 5.65 1.57 -14.28
C TYR A 143 6.46 2.14 -15.45
N LYS A 144 7.75 2.46 -15.23
CA LYS A 144 8.65 2.91 -16.31
C LYS A 144 8.78 1.87 -17.43
N ARG A 145 8.76 0.58 -17.09
CA ARG A 145 8.80 -0.52 -18.07
C ARG A 145 7.50 -0.57 -18.88
N LYS A 146 6.35 -0.55 -18.21
CA LYS A 146 5.01 -0.50 -18.84
C LYS A 146 4.92 0.65 -19.84
N VAL A 147 5.29 1.87 -19.44
CA VAL A 147 5.25 3.05 -20.32
C VAL A 147 6.15 2.87 -21.56
N LYS A 148 7.32 2.22 -21.41
CA LYS A 148 8.19 1.92 -22.56
C LYS A 148 7.59 0.87 -23.49
N GLU A 149 6.94 -0.15 -22.94
CA GLU A 149 6.28 -1.20 -23.71
C GLU A 149 5.07 -0.65 -24.49
N ASN A 150 4.22 0.16 -23.85
CA ASN A 150 3.09 0.82 -24.51
C ASN A 150 3.54 1.69 -25.70
N LYS A 151 4.61 2.48 -25.51
CA LYS A 151 5.17 3.29 -26.60
C LYS A 151 5.66 2.46 -27.79
N LYS A 152 6.13 1.22 -27.57
CA LYS A 152 6.59 0.34 -28.66
C LYS A 152 5.43 -0.29 -29.44
N LEU A 153 4.24 -0.37 -28.84
CA LEU A 153 3.05 -0.94 -29.46
C LEU A 153 2.26 0.10 -30.28
N GLU A 154 2.59 1.40 -30.11
CA GLU A 154 2.00 2.52 -30.86
C GLU A 154 2.73 2.83 -32.18
N TYR A 155 3.85 2.15 -32.46
CA TYR A 155 4.61 2.22 -33.73
C TYR A 155 4.56 0.87 -34.45
#